data_AF-I7C278-F1
#
_entry.id   AF-I7C278-F1
#
_cell.length_a   1.000
_cell.length_b   1.000
_cell.length_c   1.000
_cell.angle_alpha   90.00
_cell.angle_beta   90.00
_cell.angle_gamma   90.00
#
_symmetry.space_group_name_H-M   'P 1'
#
loop_
_entity.id
_entity.type
_entity.pdbx_description
1 polymer ?
#
loop_
_entity_poly.entity_id
_entity_poly.type
_entity_poly.pdbx_seq_one_letter_code
_entity_poly.pdbx_strand_id
1 'polypeptide(L)'
;MQLLETAPHEFAAHFLFDEYGLDPFFACDRRIKDGDGSQRAKFEFEGESWQVTLSYRDSGLEHPGEQLPTGTDFGLAEMREFDLSVESGDDVVGERSFHAHIAPRWQGMRSEGGNEICVPDDLDEGVNLHVQGSNIEFNRYHLLIQNAARAVGINSRYFDELHDFSTILDAERYVRVDKNESGPVHSRDGPIAQLGHLLENDRTGRRKLVQYDSDEHARDRPGYYHTATLGPRRVREAFPSHELPKEVKHYYAKQAVSLDNNRSIAHPKVGVSYQRSFWKE
;
A
#
# COMPACT_ATOMS: atom_id res chain seq x y z
N MET A 1 21.91 9.28 22.81
CA MET A 1 20.68 8.70 22.27
C MET A 1 21.08 7.72 21.20
N GLN A 2 20.76 6.44 21.35
CA GLN A 2 21.01 5.42 20.33
C GLN A 2 19.74 5.28 19.50
N LEU A 3 19.86 5.43 18.19
CA LEU A 3 18.75 5.23 17.25
C LEU A 3 18.78 3.77 16.78
N LEU A 4 17.61 3.16 16.68
CA LEU A 4 17.43 1.82 16.13
C LEU A 4 17.00 1.94 14.67
N GLU A 5 17.60 1.12 13.81
CA GLU A 5 17.15 0.99 12.43
C GLU A 5 15.80 0.27 12.40
N THR A 6 14.89 0.75 11.55
CA THR A 6 13.53 0.20 11.40
C THR A 6 13.42 -0.51 10.06
N ALA A 7 12.56 -1.52 9.97
CA ALA A 7 12.28 -2.24 8.73
C ALA A 7 10.96 -1.77 8.10
N PRO A 8 10.82 -1.76 6.75
CA PRO A 8 9.54 -1.53 6.09
C PRO A 8 8.61 -2.72 6.34
N HIS A 9 7.31 -2.48 6.49
CA HIS A 9 6.31 -3.54 6.64
C HIS A 9 5.28 -3.52 5.53
N GLU A 10 4.48 -2.46 5.45
CA GLU A 10 3.36 -2.33 4.52
C GLU A 10 3.46 -0.99 3.80
N PHE A 11 3.12 -0.98 2.52
CA PHE A 11 3.04 0.22 1.71
C PHE A 11 1.84 0.10 0.76
N ALA A 12 1.01 1.14 0.74
CA ALA A 12 -0.10 1.25 -0.19
C ALA A 12 -0.12 2.64 -0.80
N ALA A 13 -0.31 2.73 -2.11
CA ALA A 13 -0.34 4.00 -2.84
C ALA A 13 -1.20 3.94 -4.10
N HIS A 14 -1.65 5.10 -4.54
CA HIS A 14 -2.12 5.35 -5.88
C HIS A 14 -1.05 6.13 -6.63
N PHE A 15 -0.47 5.54 -7.67
CA PHE A 15 0.42 6.22 -8.59
C PHE A 15 -0.34 6.52 -9.87
N LEU A 16 -0.50 7.81 -10.18
CA LEU A 16 -1.20 8.29 -11.36
C LEU A 16 -0.17 8.68 -12.41
N PHE A 17 -0.42 8.30 -13.65
CA PHE A 17 0.41 8.61 -14.82
C PHE A 17 -0.50 9.03 -15.97
N ASP A 18 -0.26 10.19 -16.56
CA ASP A 18 -1.11 10.82 -17.58
C ASP A 18 -0.32 11.31 -18.80
N GLU A 19 1.00 11.44 -18.72
CA GLU A 19 1.88 11.90 -19.81
C GLU A 19 1.64 11.17 -21.15
N TYR A 20 1.28 9.89 -21.09
CA TYR A 20 1.02 9.03 -22.26
C TYR A 20 -0.44 8.58 -22.38
N GLY A 21 -1.37 9.22 -21.66
CA GLY A 21 -2.79 8.87 -21.67
C GLY A 21 -3.03 7.37 -21.39
N LEU A 22 -3.81 6.71 -22.27
CA LEU A 22 -4.11 5.28 -22.18
C LEU A 22 -3.09 4.34 -22.86
N ASP A 23 -2.00 4.84 -23.45
CA ASP A 23 -0.97 3.99 -24.05
C ASP A 23 -0.42 2.89 -23.12
N PRO A 24 -0.17 3.14 -21.81
CA PRO A 24 0.30 2.11 -20.90
C PRO A 24 -0.74 0.99 -20.71
N PHE A 25 -2.02 1.36 -20.67
CA PHE A 25 -3.13 0.41 -20.55
C PHE A 25 -3.25 -0.47 -21.80
N PHE A 26 -3.20 0.11 -23.00
CA PHE A 26 -3.22 -0.64 -24.26
C PHE A 26 -1.94 -1.48 -24.47
N ALA A 27 -0.80 -1.05 -23.93
CA ALA A 27 0.41 -1.85 -23.94
C ALA A 27 0.26 -3.11 -23.08
N CYS A 28 -0.38 -3.02 -21.91
CA CYS A 28 -0.69 -4.18 -21.08
C CYS A 28 -1.57 -5.18 -21.84
N ASP A 29 -2.64 -4.68 -22.46
CA ASP A 29 -3.55 -5.47 -23.30
C ASP A 29 -2.83 -6.28 -24.38
N ARG A 30 -1.96 -5.59 -25.14
CA ARG A 30 -1.16 -6.21 -26.20
C ARG A 30 -0.27 -7.32 -25.64
N ARG A 31 0.40 -7.09 -24.51
CA ARG A 31 1.31 -8.07 -23.90
C ARG A 31 0.58 -9.29 -23.36
N ILE A 32 -0.59 -9.12 -22.77
CA ILE A 32 -1.44 -10.24 -22.36
C ILE A 32 -1.87 -11.09 -23.55
N LYS A 33 -2.26 -10.47 -24.67
CA LYS A 33 -2.61 -11.19 -25.91
C LYS A 33 -1.42 -11.96 -26.51
N ASP A 34 -0.23 -11.36 -26.49
CA ASP A 34 1.01 -12.03 -26.92
C ASP A 34 1.37 -13.24 -26.03
N GLY A 35 0.84 -13.30 -24.79
CA GLY A 35 1.19 -14.27 -23.75
C GLY A 35 0.10 -15.28 -23.43
N ASP A 36 -0.90 -15.42 -24.30
CA ASP A 36 -2.04 -16.33 -24.09
C ASP A 36 -2.72 -16.11 -22.71
N GLY A 37 -2.86 -14.85 -22.30
CA GLY A 37 -3.54 -14.45 -21.06
C GLY A 37 -2.64 -14.07 -19.90
N SER A 38 -1.32 -14.30 -19.96
CA SER A 38 -0.37 -13.81 -18.94
C SER A 38 1.06 -13.64 -19.47
N GLN A 39 1.84 -12.75 -18.87
CA GLN A 39 3.27 -12.63 -19.15
C GLN A 39 4.07 -12.79 -17.87
N ARG A 40 5.18 -13.52 -17.94
CA ARG A 40 6.10 -13.70 -16.81
C ARG A 40 7.52 -13.39 -17.23
N ALA A 41 8.23 -12.66 -16.40
CA ALA A 41 9.63 -12.35 -16.64
C ALA A 41 10.41 -12.29 -15.32
N LYS A 42 11.73 -12.37 -15.44
CA LYS A 42 12.67 -12.10 -14.36
C LYS A 42 13.49 -10.87 -14.72
N PHE A 43 13.87 -10.10 -13.71
CA PHE A 43 14.78 -8.97 -13.86
C PHE A 43 15.66 -8.81 -12.64
N GLU A 44 16.74 -8.06 -12.81
CA GLU A 44 17.61 -7.67 -11.71
C GLU A 44 17.40 -6.19 -11.40
N PHE A 45 17.39 -5.85 -10.12
CA PHE A 45 17.31 -4.48 -9.64
C PHE A 45 18.16 -4.31 -8.39
N GLU A 46 19.13 -3.40 -8.45
CA GLU A 46 20.06 -3.13 -7.35
C GLU A 46 20.82 -4.38 -6.83
N GLY A 47 21.14 -5.30 -7.73
CA GLY A 47 21.85 -6.54 -7.41
C GLY A 47 20.97 -7.65 -6.82
N GLU A 48 19.65 -7.46 -6.80
CA GLU A 48 18.68 -8.44 -6.32
C GLU A 48 17.85 -9.01 -7.48
N SER A 49 17.47 -10.28 -7.38
CA SER A 49 16.61 -10.94 -8.36
C SER A 49 15.13 -10.68 -8.06
N TRP A 50 14.36 -10.38 -9.10
CA TRP A 50 12.92 -10.16 -9.03
C TRP A 50 12.19 -10.95 -10.12
N GLN A 51 10.96 -11.34 -9.82
CA GLN A 51 10.05 -11.97 -10.75
C GLN A 51 8.81 -11.09 -10.89
N VAL A 52 8.31 -10.97 -12.12
CA VAL A 52 7.09 -10.23 -12.42
C VAL A 52 6.12 -11.11 -13.18
N THR A 53 4.85 -11.01 -12.83
CA THR A 53 3.72 -11.55 -13.59
C THR A 53 2.77 -10.42 -13.95
N LEU A 54 2.51 -10.25 -15.24
CA LEU A 54 1.43 -9.43 -15.76
C LEU A 54 0.23 -10.35 -16.06
N SER A 55 -0.92 -10.02 -15.49
CA SER A 55 -2.20 -10.69 -15.71
C SER A 55 -3.31 -9.68 -15.92
N TYR A 56 -4.53 -10.15 -16.14
CA TYR A 56 -5.71 -9.30 -16.27
C TYR A 56 -6.86 -9.84 -15.43
N ARG A 57 -7.85 -8.97 -15.21
CA ARG A 57 -9.08 -9.28 -14.49
C ARG A 57 -10.26 -8.55 -15.12
N ASP A 58 -11.46 -9.00 -14.77
CA ASP A 58 -12.69 -8.29 -15.12
C ASP A 58 -12.71 -6.92 -14.46
N SER A 59 -13.15 -5.91 -15.23
CA SER A 59 -13.21 -4.54 -14.77
C SER A 59 -14.55 -4.22 -14.14
N GLY A 60 -14.54 -3.42 -13.06
CA GLY A 60 -15.76 -2.83 -12.51
C GLY A 60 -16.19 -1.53 -13.21
N LEU A 61 -15.58 -1.21 -14.35
CA LEU A 61 -15.82 0.01 -15.13
C LEU A 61 -16.82 -0.24 -16.27
N GLU A 62 -17.69 0.75 -16.52
CA GLU A 62 -18.55 0.75 -17.69
C GLU A 62 -17.70 0.88 -18.96
N HIS A 63 -17.97 0.05 -19.97
CA HIS A 63 -17.27 0.11 -21.25
C HIS A 63 -17.58 1.43 -21.96
N PRO A 64 -16.57 2.21 -22.41
CA PRO A 64 -16.80 3.54 -22.97
C PRO A 64 -17.30 3.55 -24.44
N GLY A 65 -17.73 2.41 -24.98
CA GLY A 65 -17.93 2.23 -26.42
C GLY A 65 -16.61 2.20 -27.23
N GLU A 66 -16.67 2.59 -28.51
CA GLU A 66 -15.52 2.53 -29.44
C GLU A 66 -14.54 3.70 -29.28
N GLN A 67 -14.96 4.79 -28.64
CA GLN A 67 -14.16 6.00 -28.50
C GLN A 67 -14.49 6.72 -27.18
N LEU A 68 -13.46 7.21 -26.50
CA LEU A 68 -13.59 8.03 -25.30
C LEU A 68 -14.17 9.42 -25.62
N PRO A 69 -14.76 10.13 -24.62
CA PRO A 69 -15.22 11.52 -24.80
C PRO A 69 -14.14 12.49 -25.32
N THR A 70 -12.88 12.18 -25.02
CA THR A 70 -11.65 12.88 -25.42
C THR A 70 -11.20 12.56 -26.85
N GLY A 71 -11.82 11.58 -27.51
CA GLY A 71 -11.53 11.19 -28.91
C GLY A 71 -10.56 10.02 -29.08
N THR A 72 -10.07 9.43 -27.99
CA THR A 72 -9.19 8.24 -28.05
C THR A 72 -9.98 6.99 -28.40
N ASP A 73 -9.55 6.28 -29.44
CA ASP A 73 -10.17 5.02 -29.86
C ASP A 73 -9.95 3.94 -28.80
N PHE A 74 -11.04 3.35 -28.32
CA PHE A 74 -11.02 2.30 -27.32
C PHE A 74 -11.05 0.92 -27.99
N GLY A 75 -9.86 0.41 -28.33
CA GLY A 75 -9.69 -0.81 -29.13
C GLY A 75 -9.92 -2.15 -28.41
N LEU A 76 -10.48 -2.14 -27.21
CA LEU A 76 -10.83 -3.36 -26.47
C LEU A 76 -12.32 -3.63 -26.65
N ALA A 77 -12.69 -4.88 -26.93
CA ALA A 77 -14.11 -5.28 -27.05
C ALA A 77 -14.76 -5.56 -25.69
N GLU A 78 -13.95 -5.95 -24.71
CA GLU A 78 -14.37 -6.24 -23.34
C GLU A 78 -13.53 -5.41 -22.38
N MET A 79 -14.19 -4.85 -21.38
CA MET A 79 -13.53 -4.04 -20.37
C MET A 79 -12.75 -4.94 -19.42
N ARG A 80 -11.44 -4.73 -19.33
CA ARG A 80 -10.55 -5.42 -18.40
C ARG A 80 -9.60 -4.43 -17.74
N GLU A 81 -9.03 -4.86 -16.63
CA GLU A 81 -7.94 -4.17 -15.96
C GLU A 81 -6.77 -5.13 -15.80
N PHE A 82 -5.60 -4.59 -15.48
CA PHE A 82 -4.36 -5.37 -15.46
C PHE A 82 -3.76 -5.41 -14.07
N ASP A 83 -3.07 -6.50 -13.77
CA ASP A 83 -2.40 -6.71 -12.51
C ASP A 83 -0.92 -6.99 -12.78
N LEU A 84 -0.05 -6.27 -12.10
CA LEU A 84 1.40 -6.46 -12.13
C LEU A 84 1.86 -6.94 -10.74
N SER A 85 2.10 -8.24 -10.62
CA SER A 85 2.61 -8.87 -9.39
C SER A 85 4.13 -8.97 -9.47
N VAL A 86 4.82 -8.41 -8.48
CA VAL A 86 6.28 -8.36 -8.44
C VAL A 86 6.77 -8.93 -7.11
N GLU A 87 7.64 -9.94 -7.18
CA GLU A 87 8.09 -10.71 -6.04
C GLU A 87 9.63 -10.81 -6.05
N SER A 88 10.26 -10.69 -4.89
CA SER A 88 11.70 -10.90 -4.78
C SER A 88 12.02 -12.38 -4.97
N GLY A 89 12.95 -12.68 -5.87
CA GLY A 89 13.47 -14.04 -6.09
C GLY A 89 14.42 -14.52 -4.99
N ASP A 90 14.95 -13.58 -4.18
CA ASP A 90 15.90 -13.85 -3.10
C ASP A 90 15.21 -13.97 -1.73
N ASP A 91 13.90 -13.69 -1.66
CA ASP A 91 13.13 -13.82 -0.43
C ASP A 91 12.58 -15.25 -0.24
N VAL A 92 13.24 -15.97 0.66
CA VAL A 92 12.85 -17.34 1.04
C VAL A 92 11.52 -17.39 1.80
N VAL A 93 11.09 -16.26 2.41
CA VAL A 93 9.86 -16.19 3.22
C VAL A 93 8.64 -15.84 2.35
N GLY A 94 8.84 -15.21 1.19
CA GLY A 94 7.79 -14.85 0.25
C GLY A 94 6.92 -13.67 0.72
N GLU A 95 7.43 -12.83 1.61
CA GLU A 95 6.74 -11.65 2.15
C GLU A 95 7.24 -10.33 1.54
N ARG A 96 8.23 -10.39 0.64
CA ARG A 96 8.80 -9.24 -0.05
C ARG A 96 8.30 -9.16 -1.48
N SER A 97 7.15 -8.51 -1.62
CA SER A 97 6.44 -8.41 -2.89
C SER A 97 5.55 -7.19 -2.93
N PHE A 98 5.05 -6.87 -4.11
CA PHE A 98 3.94 -5.96 -4.29
C PHE A 98 3.08 -6.36 -5.47
N HIS A 99 1.85 -5.89 -5.42
CA HIS A 99 0.86 -5.98 -6.48
C HIS A 99 0.47 -4.57 -6.90
N ALA A 100 0.49 -4.30 -8.20
CA ALA A 100 -0.01 -3.05 -8.77
C ALA A 100 -1.18 -3.35 -9.70
N HIS A 101 -2.38 -2.93 -9.29
CA HIS A 101 -3.58 -2.95 -10.13
C HIS A 101 -3.58 -1.72 -11.02
N ILE A 102 -3.49 -1.93 -12.33
CA ILE A 102 -3.44 -0.92 -13.38
C ILE A 102 -4.86 -0.74 -13.94
N ALA A 103 -5.44 0.41 -13.62
CA ALA A 103 -6.77 0.80 -14.01
C ALA A 103 -6.73 2.05 -14.90
N PRO A 104 -7.44 2.09 -16.04
CA PRO A 104 -7.49 3.28 -16.88
C PRO A 104 -8.30 4.39 -16.19
N ARG A 105 -7.99 5.64 -16.52
CA ARG A 105 -8.68 6.84 -16.05
C ARG A 105 -8.96 7.77 -17.22
N TRP A 106 -10.16 8.31 -17.27
CA TRP A 106 -10.54 9.35 -18.23
C TRP A 106 -11.69 10.18 -17.67
N GLN A 107 -11.84 11.41 -18.15
CA GLN A 107 -12.92 12.30 -17.74
C GLN A 107 -14.30 11.73 -18.07
N GLY A 108 -15.22 11.78 -17.10
CA GLY A 108 -16.59 11.28 -17.22
C GLY A 108 -16.73 9.76 -17.17
N MET A 109 -15.70 9.02 -16.74
CA MET A 109 -15.77 7.57 -16.60
C MET A 109 -16.76 7.13 -15.51
N ARG A 110 -17.34 5.94 -15.69
CA ARG A 110 -18.36 5.38 -14.79
C ARG A 110 -18.01 3.97 -14.37
N SER A 111 -18.47 3.58 -13.19
CA SER A 111 -18.50 2.17 -12.78
C SER A 111 -19.65 1.45 -13.49
N GLU A 112 -19.61 0.11 -13.55
CA GLU A 112 -20.71 -0.71 -14.09
C GLU A 112 -22.06 -0.43 -13.40
N GLY A 113 -22.03 0.05 -12.16
CA GLY A 113 -23.22 0.49 -11.42
C GLY A 113 -23.79 1.85 -11.85
N GLY A 114 -23.20 2.49 -12.88
CA GLY A 114 -23.62 3.80 -13.41
C GLY A 114 -23.17 5.00 -12.57
N ASN A 115 -22.36 4.79 -11.52
CA ASN A 115 -21.82 5.89 -10.71
C ASN A 115 -20.59 6.47 -11.39
N GLU A 116 -20.58 7.80 -11.53
CA GLU A 116 -19.41 8.55 -12.00
C GLU A 116 -18.25 8.40 -11.03
N ILE A 117 -17.06 8.15 -11.57
CA ILE A 117 -15.83 8.03 -10.81
C ILE A 117 -15.09 9.36 -10.93
N CYS A 118 -14.75 9.94 -9.78
CA CYS A 118 -14.03 11.20 -9.72
C CYS A 118 -12.61 11.02 -10.26
N VAL A 119 -12.28 11.79 -11.30
CA VAL A 119 -10.95 11.92 -11.90
C VAL A 119 -10.53 13.39 -11.73
N PRO A 120 -9.27 13.69 -11.36
CA PRO A 120 -8.81 15.07 -11.24
C PRO A 120 -9.04 15.87 -12.52
N ASP A 121 -9.50 17.12 -12.42
CA ASP A 121 -9.88 17.95 -13.58
C ASP A 121 -8.72 18.23 -14.57
N ASP A 122 -7.48 18.13 -14.10
CA ASP A 122 -6.25 18.29 -14.88
C ASP A 122 -5.76 16.97 -15.52
N LEU A 123 -6.40 15.84 -15.21
CA LEU A 123 -6.13 14.54 -15.83
C LEU A 123 -7.22 14.26 -16.87
N ASP A 124 -6.88 14.46 -18.15
CA ASP A 124 -7.77 14.13 -19.28
C ASP A 124 -7.92 12.61 -19.44
N GLU A 125 -6.79 11.92 -19.60
CA GLU A 125 -6.66 10.47 -19.68
C GLU A 125 -5.38 9.99 -18.99
N GLY A 126 -5.38 8.77 -18.49
CA GLY A 126 -4.20 8.21 -17.85
C GLY A 126 -4.42 6.82 -17.27
N VAL A 127 -3.46 6.37 -16.48
CA VAL A 127 -3.54 5.13 -15.72
C VAL A 127 -3.32 5.39 -14.24
N ASN A 128 -4.11 4.69 -13.43
CA ASN A 128 -3.93 4.60 -12.00
C ASN A 128 -3.37 3.23 -11.63
N LEU A 129 -2.23 3.22 -10.95
CA LEU A 129 -1.66 2.05 -10.31
C LEU A 129 -2.05 2.06 -8.82
N HIS A 130 -2.98 1.21 -8.43
CA HIS A 130 -3.21 0.92 -7.02
C HIS A 130 -2.18 -0.12 -6.56
N VAL A 131 -1.17 0.34 -5.84
CA VAL A 131 -0.03 -0.44 -5.36
C VAL A 131 -0.29 -0.89 -3.94
N GLN A 132 -0.10 -2.17 -3.67
CA GLN A 132 -0.07 -2.75 -2.32
C GLN A 132 1.14 -3.66 -2.22
N GLY A 133 2.01 -3.42 -1.25
CA GLY A 133 3.16 -4.29 -1.05
C GLY A 133 3.68 -4.32 0.37
N SER A 134 4.68 -5.17 0.56
CA SER A 134 5.24 -5.46 1.87
C SER A 134 6.74 -5.64 1.84
N ASN A 135 7.39 -5.26 2.94
CA ASN A 135 8.82 -5.44 3.21
C ASN A 135 9.77 -4.91 2.10
N ILE A 136 9.36 -3.84 1.40
CA ILE A 136 10.17 -3.12 0.42
C ILE A 136 10.33 -1.68 0.88
N GLU A 137 11.53 -1.12 0.73
CA GLU A 137 11.79 0.29 1.03
C GLU A 137 10.91 1.20 0.15
N PHE A 138 10.25 2.19 0.75
CA PHE A 138 9.18 2.95 0.10
C PHE A 138 9.61 3.66 -1.19
N ASN A 139 10.86 4.13 -1.24
CA ASN A 139 11.42 4.80 -2.40
C ASN A 139 11.72 3.86 -3.58
N ARG A 140 11.64 2.53 -3.40
CA ARG A 140 11.96 1.55 -4.44
C ARG A 140 10.77 1.17 -5.30
N TYR A 141 9.54 1.37 -4.83
CA TYR A 141 8.33 0.91 -5.54
C TYR A 141 8.21 1.46 -6.95
N HIS A 142 8.43 2.77 -7.13
CA HIS A 142 8.31 3.42 -8.44
C HIS A 142 9.34 2.85 -9.45
N LEU A 143 10.60 2.74 -9.06
CA LEU A 143 11.66 2.15 -9.89
C LEU A 143 11.43 0.66 -10.16
N LEU A 144 10.91 -0.09 -9.18
CA LEU A 144 10.56 -1.49 -9.38
C LEU A 144 9.42 -1.65 -10.40
N ILE A 145 8.41 -0.79 -10.37
CA ILE A 145 7.33 -0.77 -11.38
C ILE A 145 7.91 -0.54 -12.78
N GLN A 146 8.80 0.44 -12.95
CA GLN A 146 9.45 0.70 -14.23
C GLN A 146 10.25 -0.50 -14.76
N ASN A 147 11.00 -1.17 -13.90
CA ASN A 147 11.79 -2.35 -14.29
C ASN A 147 10.91 -3.57 -14.55
N ALA A 148 9.88 -3.79 -13.74
CA ALA A 148 8.89 -4.84 -13.92
C ALA A 148 8.12 -4.68 -15.25
N ALA A 149 7.66 -3.46 -15.55
CA ALA A 149 7.03 -3.12 -16.82
C ALA A 149 7.95 -3.43 -18.01
N ARG A 150 9.21 -3.00 -17.95
CA ARG A 150 10.21 -3.29 -18.99
C ARG A 150 10.39 -4.79 -19.21
N ALA A 151 10.47 -5.57 -18.12
CA ALA A 151 10.70 -7.00 -18.18
C ALA A 151 9.56 -7.76 -18.88
N VAL A 152 8.31 -7.31 -18.74
CA VAL A 152 7.15 -7.86 -19.47
C VAL A 152 6.92 -7.19 -20.83
N GLY A 153 7.87 -6.37 -21.30
CA GLY A 153 7.85 -5.75 -22.61
C GLY A 153 6.98 -4.49 -22.72
N ILE A 154 6.56 -3.89 -21.62
CA ILE A 154 5.91 -2.57 -21.59
C ILE A 154 6.99 -1.49 -21.54
N ASN A 155 6.81 -0.38 -22.26
CA ASN A 155 7.78 0.71 -22.23
C ASN A 155 7.81 1.32 -20.82
N SER A 156 8.98 1.32 -20.16
CA SER A 156 9.10 1.85 -18.81
C SER A 156 8.82 3.35 -18.73
N ARG A 157 8.98 4.09 -19.84
CA ARG A 157 8.77 5.55 -19.88
C ARG A 157 7.35 5.97 -19.56
N TYR A 158 6.39 5.08 -19.79
CA TYR A 158 5.00 5.25 -19.37
C TYR A 158 4.83 5.49 -17.87
N PHE A 159 5.85 5.14 -17.08
CA PHE A 159 5.85 5.26 -15.64
C PHE A 159 7.02 6.14 -15.16
N ASP A 160 7.49 7.11 -15.96
CA ASP A 160 8.61 7.99 -15.58
C ASP A 160 8.18 9.07 -14.58
N GLU A 161 7.15 9.86 -14.92
CA GLU A 161 6.69 10.99 -14.10
C GLU A 161 5.36 10.69 -13.41
N LEU A 162 5.34 10.82 -12.07
CA LEU A 162 4.11 10.70 -11.29
C LEU A 162 3.31 11.99 -11.41
N HIS A 163 2.00 11.88 -11.66
CA HIS A 163 1.09 13.00 -11.57
C HIS A 163 0.98 13.52 -10.12
N ASP A 164 0.74 14.83 -9.95
CA ASP A 164 0.70 15.51 -8.64
C ASP A 164 -0.37 14.95 -7.68
N PHE A 165 -1.45 14.36 -8.20
CA PHE A 165 -2.48 13.70 -7.39
C PHE A 165 -2.13 12.27 -6.96
N SER A 166 -0.95 11.76 -7.32
CA SER A 166 -0.42 10.51 -6.78
C SER A 166 -0.39 10.58 -5.26
N THR A 167 -0.85 9.53 -4.59
CA THR A 167 -1.13 9.58 -3.15
C THR A 167 -0.69 8.30 -2.46
N ILE A 168 0.13 8.44 -1.43
CA ILE A 168 0.37 7.35 -0.46
C ILE A 168 -0.90 7.18 0.39
N LEU A 169 -1.33 5.95 0.59
CA LEU A 169 -2.47 5.56 1.43
C LEU A 169 -2.00 5.12 2.83
N ASP A 170 -0.98 4.27 2.84
CA ASP A 170 -0.38 3.67 4.03
C ASP A 170 1.12 3.46 3.80
N ALA A 171 1.91 3.61 4.87
CA ALA A 171 3.35 3.36 4.87
C ALA A 171 3.78 3.07 6.30
N GLU A 172 4.10 1.82 6.60
CA GLU A 172 4.47 1.35 7.95
C GLU A 172 5.95 0.93 8.03
N ARG A 173 6.64 1.43 9.06
CA ARG A 173 7.93 0.87 9.50
C ARG A 173 7.80 0.31 10.90
N TYR A 174 8.61 -0.70 11.21
CA TYR A 174 8.55 -1.40 12.49
C TYR A 174 9.93 -1.80 13.03
N VAL A 175 9.92 -2.09 14.32
CA VAL A 175 10.96 -2.87 15.01
C VAL A 175 10.32 -4.08 15.68
N ARG A 176 11.09 -5.14 15.92
CA ARG A 176 10.65 -6.24 16.78
C ARG A 176 11.16 -6.01 18.19
N VAL A 177 10.27 -6.11 19.17
CA VAL A 177 10.61 -5.95 20.58
C VAL A 177 10.61 -7.31 21.25
N ASP A 178 11.50 -7.56 22.21
CA ASP A 178 11.43 -8.81 22.97
C ASP A 178 10.06 -8.91 23.66
N LYS A 179 9.35 -10.03 23.51
CA LYS A 179 8.01 -10.20 24.05
C LYS A 179 7.95 -10.21 25.58
N ASN A 180 9.08 -10.53 26.22
CA ASN A 180 9.20 -10.50 27.67
C ASN A 180 9.48 -9.07 28.18
N GLU A 181 9.97 -8.19 27.30
CA GLU A 181 10.31 -6.80 27.61
C GLU A 181 9.30 -5.80 27.00
N SER A 182 8.33 -6.27 26.21
CA SER A 182 7.37 -5.40 25.51
C SER A 182 6.23 -4.90 26.40
N GLY A 183 6.06 -5.48 27.60
CA GLY A 183 5.02 -5.14 28.56
C GLY A 183 4.80 -3.64 28.78
N PRO A 184 5.86 -2.85 29.05
CA PRO A 184 5.75 -1.40 29.24
C PRO A 184 5.23 -0.63 28.02
N VAL A 185 5.34 -1.16 26.80
CA VAL A 185 4.86 -0.48 25.57
C VAL A 185 3.34 -0.49 25.49
N HIS A 186 2.72 -1.60 25.89
CA HIS A 186 1.28 -1.85 25.80
C HIS A 186 0.58 -1.92 27.17
N SER A 187 1.25 -1.46 28.24
CA SER A 187 0.63 -1.35 29.56
C SER A 187 -0.47 -0.28 29.55
N ARG A 188 -1.34 -0.30 30.56
CA ARG A 188 -2.46 0.66 30.69
C ARG A 188 -2.00 2.11 30.80
N ASP A 189 -0.80 2.32 31.30
CA ASP A 189 -0.10 3.59 31.44
C ASP A 189 1.07 3.73 30.45
N GLY A 190 1.20 2.78 29.52
CA GLY A 190 2.26 2.72 28.52
C GLY A 190 2.10 3.79 27.44
N PRO A 191 3.13 3.99 26.60
CA PRO A 191 3.15 5.06 25.60
C PRO A 191 1.97 5.00 24.62
N ILE A 192 1.51 3.80 24.21
CA ILE A 192 0.36 3.69 23.29
C ILE A 192 -0.93 4.16 23.96
N ALA A 193 -1.16 3.74 25.21
CA ALA A 193 -2.32 4.20 25.97
C ALA A 193 -2.26 5.71 26.23
N GLN A 194 -1.09 6.24 26.60
CA GLN A 194 -0.87 7.68 26.80
C GLN A 194 -1.12 8.51 25.53
N LEU A 195 -0.68 8.03 24.36
CA LEU A 195 -1.00 8.66 23.07
C LEU A 195 -2.51 8.65 22.81
N GLY A 196 -3.18 7.54 23.14
CA GLY A 196 -4.62 7.47 23.16
C GLY A 196 -5.22 8.55 24.05
N HIS A 197 -4.77 8.66 25.29
CA HIS A 197 -5.28 9.61 26.29
C HIS A 197 -4.85 11.07 26.06
N LEU A 198 -4.04 11.34 25.04
CA LEU A 198 -3.60 12.69 24.71
C LEU A 198 -4.83 13.60 24.53
N LEU A 199 -4.98 14.53 25.46
CA LEU A 199 -6.08 15.49 25.55
C LEU A 199 -7.48 14.85 25.47
N GLU A 200 -7.77 13.84 26.29
CA GLU A 200 -9.15 13.34 26.45
C GLU A 200 -10.16 14.44 26.81
N ASN A 201 -9.67 15.51 27.44
CA ASN A 201 -10.46 16.65 27.87
C ASN A 201 -10.75 17.66 26.73
N ASP A 202 -10.02 17.61 25.61
CA ASP A 202 -10.33 18.41 24.42
C ASP A 202 -11.26 17.59 23.51
N ARG A 203 -12.42 18.14 23.16
CA ARG A 203 -13.43 17.46 22.32
C ARG A 203 -13.21 17.66 20.81
N THR A 204 -12.05 18.18 20.41
CA THR A 204 -11.71 18.47 19.01
C THR A 204 -10.62 17.55 18.47
N GLY A 205 -10.56 17.33 17.15
CA GLY A 205 -9.59 16.44 16.52
C GLY A 205 -9.91 14.95 16.70
N ARG A 206 -9.36 14.12 15.82
CA ARG A 206 -9.69 12.68 15.73
C ARG A 206 -8.61 11.82 16.38
N ARG A 207 -9.04 10.86 17.19
CA ARG A 207 -8.20 9.79 17.76
C ARG A 207 -8.95 8.45 17.75
N LYS A 208 -8.20 7.35 17.74
CA LYS A 208 -8.73 6.00 17.94
C LYS A 208 -7.76 5.20 18.78
N LEU A 209 -8.27 4.51 19.79
CA LEU A 209 -7.53 3.57 20.62
C LEU A 209 -8.16 2.19 20.43
N VAL A 210 -7.34 1.18 20.12
CA VAL A 210 -7.76 -0.22 20.03
C VAL A 210 -6.85 -1.03 20.95
N GLN A 211 -7.42 -1.90 21.78
CA GLN A 211 -6.67 -2.75 22.69
C GLN A 211 -7.32 -4.14 22.74
N TYR A 212 -6.59 -5.13 22.23
CA TYR A 212 -6.90 -6.54 22.35
C TYR A 212 -5.77 -7.24 23.09
N ASP A 213 -6.15 -7.96 24.15
CA ASP A 213 -5.26 -8.74 25.02
C ASP A 213 -5.50 -10.25 24.89
N SER A 214 -6.21 -10.66 23.83
CA SER A 214 -6.45 -12.06 23.49
C SER A 214 -6.21 -12.26 22.01
N ASP A 215 -5.72 -13.44 21.63
CA ASP A 215 -5.54 -13.79 20.21
C ASP A 215 -6.85 -14.20 19.52
N GLU A 216 -6.78 -14.54 18.24
CA GLU A 216 -7.92 -14.98 17.40
C GLU A 216 -8.65 -16.22 17.94
N HIS A 217 -8.06 -16.94 18.89
CA HIS A 217 -8.63 -18.12 19.55
C HIS A 217 -9.03 -17.84 21.00
N ALA A 218 -9.16 -16.56 21.38
CA ALA A 218 -9.50 -16.09 22.72
C ALA A 218 -8.51 -16.57 23.81
N ARG A 219 -7.26 -16.85 23.45
CA ARG A 219 -6.20 -17.17 24.43
C ARG A 219 -5.58 -15.87 24.92
N ASP A 220 -5.39 -15.77 26.23
CA ASP A 220 -4.77 -14.60 26.86
C ASP A 220 -3.38 -14.32 26.27
N ARG A 221 -3.25 -13.14 25.70
CA ARG A 221 -2.02 -12.63 25.12
C ARG A 221 -1.97 -11.11 25.34
N PRO A 222 -1.48 -10.66 26.50
CA PRO A 222 -1.35 -9.23 26.78
C PRO A 222 -0.60 -8.50 25.66
N GLY A 223 -1.14 -7.37 25.23
CA GLY A 223 -0.59 -6.61 24.11
C GLY A 223 -0.77 -7.29 22.75
N TYR A 224 -1.73 -8.21 22.58
CA TYR A 224 -1.93 -8.93 21.32
C TYR A 224 -2.02 -7.97 20.12
N TYR A 225 -2.85 -6.93 20.27
CA TYR A 225 -2.99 -5.87 19.30
C TYR A 225 -3.44 -4.58 20.00
N HIS A 226 -2.51 -3.64 20.16
CA HIS A 226 -2.75 -2.33 20.76
C HIS A 226 -2.36 -1.23 19.78
N THR A 227 -3.26 -0.30 19.48
CA THR A 227 -2.97 0.81 18.58
C THR A 227 -3.53 2.13 19.08
N ALA A 228 -2.79 3.21 18.79
CA ALA A 228 -3.24 4.58 18.94
C ALA A 228 -3.10 5.28 17.57
N THR A 229 -4.23 5.70 17.00
CA THR A 229 -4.27 6.47 15.76
C THR A 229 -4.58 7.93 16.07
N LEU A 230 -3.75 8.86 15.60
CA LEU A 230 -3.86 10.29 15.82
C LEU A 230 -4.04 11.03 14.49
N GLY A 231 -5.05 11.91 14.42
CA GLY A 231 -5.23 12.85 13.32
C GLY A 231 -4.23 14.02 13.35
N PRO A 232 -4.24 14.91 12.33
CA PRO A 232 -3.25 15.97 12.15
C PRO A 232 -3.11 16.95 13.34
N ARG A 233 -4.20 17.28 14.03
CA ARG A 233 -4.14 18.13 15.23
C ARG A 233 -3.47 17.39 16.40
N ARG A 234 -3.89 16.15 16.65
CA ARG A 234 -3.42 15.35 17.78
C ARG A 234 -1.96 14.92 17.63
N VAL A 235 -1.54 14.60 16.42
CA VAL A 235 -0.15 14.21 16.18
C VAL A 235 0.82 15.37 16.45
N ARG A 236 0.42 16.63 16.16
CA ARG A 236 1.19 17.83 16.50
C ARG A 236 1.28 18.07 18.00
N GLU A 237 0.24 17.72 18.75
CA GLU A 237 0.27 17.83 20.21
C GLU A 237 1.26 16.83 20.83
N ALA A 238 1.33 15.61 20.30
CA ALA A 238 2.31 14.61 20.72
C ALA A 238 3.73 14.89 20.19
N PHE A 239 3.80 15.38 18.95
CA PHE A 239 5.04 15.60 18.20
C PHE A 239 4.95 16.95 17.46
N PRO A 240 5.34 18.07 18.08
CA PRO A 240 5.11 19.42 17.55
C PRO A 240 5.66 19.71 16.15
N SER A 241 6.67 18.97 15.70
CA SER A 241 7.27 19.09 14.38
C SER A 241 6.66 18.18 13.31
N HIS A 242 5.55 17.51 13.61
CA HIS A 242 4.96 16.48 12.74
C HIS A 242 3.50 16.79 12.43
N GLU A 243 3.07 16.63 11.17
CA GLU A 243 1.74 17.06 10.74
C GLU A 243 0.86 15.92 10.17
N LEU A 244 1.50 14.83 9.73
CA LEU A 244 0.81 13.73 9.07
C LEU A 244 0.13 12.82 10.09
N PRO A 245 -1.11 12.36 9.87
CA PRO A 245 -1.73 11.36 10.73
C PRO A 245 -0.86 10.12 10.91
N LYS A 246 -0.81 9.59 12.13
CA LYS A 246 -0.03 8.40 12.47
C LYS A 246 -0.83 7.39 13.27
N GLU A 247 -0.62 6.12 12.97
CA GLU A 247 -0.96 5.03 13.85
C GLU A 247 0.30 4.45 14.46
N VAL A 248 0.34 4.36 15.78
CA VAL A 248 1.38 3.62 16.51
C VAL A 248 0.76 2.29 16.95
N LYS A 249 1.44 1.19 16.63
CA LYS A 249 0.94 -0.18 16.83
C LYS A 249 1.92 -0.97 17.68
N HIS A 250 1.40 -1.81 18.56
CA HIS A 250 2.08 -2.96 19.13
C HIS A 250 1.25 -4.19 18.83
N TYR A 251 1.80 -5.17 18.11
CA TYR A 251 1.03 -6.34 17.71
C TYR A 251 1.85 -7.60 17.52
N TYR A 252 1.21 -8.73 17.76
CA TYR A 252 1.74 -10.05 17.44
C TYR A 252 1.30 -10.51 16.05
N ALA A 253 2.15 -11.28 15.38
CA ALA A 253 1.71 -12.06 14.23
C ALA A 253 0.66 -13.09 14.68
N LYS A 254 -0.31 -13.41 13.81
CA LYS A 254 -1.40 -14.34 14.14
C LYS A 254 -0.92 -15.68 14.73
N GLN A 255 0.18 -16.21 14.20
CA GLN A 255 0.76 -17.49 14.61
C GLN A 255 1.75 -17.40 15.76
N ALA A 256 2.04 -16.21 16.29
CA ALA A 256 3.14 -15.98 17.24
C ALA A 256 2.99 -16.80 18.54
N VAL A 257 1.76 -17.07 18.99
CA VAL A 257 1.48 -17.82 20.23
C VAL A 257 1.95 -19.27 20.15
N SER A 258 1.94 -19.87 18.95
CA SER A 258 2.37 -21.26 18.72
C SER A 258 3.86 -21.41 18.38
N LEU A 259 4.62 -20.31 18.33
CA LEU A 259 6.00 -20.33 17.86
C LEU A 259 7.01 -20.25 19.01
N ASP A 260 8.14 -20.93 18.82
CA ASP A 260 9.29 -20.87 19.73
C ASP A 260 9.81 -19.43 19.86
N ASN A 261 10.21 -19.05 21.06
CA ASN A 261 10.82 -17.76 21.40
C ASN A 261 12.03 -17.44 20.54
N ASN A 262 12.79 -18.44 20.08
CA ASN A 262 13.97 -18.20 19.25
C ASN A 262 13.63 -17.74 17.82
N ARG A 263 12.34 -17.77 17.43
CA ARG A 263 11.89 -17.26 16.14
C ARG A 263 11.52 -15.80 16.25
N SER A 264 12.11 -14.95 15.40
CA SER A 264 11.82 -13.52 15.33
C SER A 264 10.33 -13.21 15.22
N ILE A 265 9.56 -14.02 14.49
CA ILE A 265 8.10 -13.87 14.33
C ILE A 265 7.28 -14.13 15.61
N ALA A 266 7.85 -14.79 16.62
CA ALA A 266 7.21 -14.98 17.93
C ALA A 266 7.20 -13.70 18.79
N HIS A 267 8.02 -12.72 18.41
CA HIS A 267 8.14 -11.42 19.05
C HIS A 267 7.19 -10.40 18.40
N PRO A 268 6.56 -9.51 19.19
CA PRO A 268 5.66 -8.50 18.66
C PRO A 268 6.44 -7.46 17.85
N LYS A 269 5.71 -6.80 16.96
CA LYS A 269 6.18 -5.63 16.24
C LYS A 269 5.70 -4.39 16.97
N VAL A 270 6.56 -3.38 17.08
CA VAL A 270 6.17 -2.00 17.34
C VAL A 270 6.33 -1.24 16.04
N GLY A 271 5.21 -0.79 15.49
CA GLY A 271 5.13 -0.16 14.18
C GLY A 271 4.59 1.26 14.26
N VAL A 272 5.01 2.10 13.33
CA VAL A 272 4.42 3.41 13.09
C VAL A 272 4.04 3.50 11.63
N SER A 273 2.77 3.76 11.36
CA SER A 273 2.23 3.88 10.01
C SER A 273 1.63 5.25 9.74
N TYR A 274 1.77 5.72 8.50
CA TYR A 274 0.98 6.84 7.99
C TYR A 274 -0.45 6.36 7.65
N GLN A 275 -1.47 7.16 7.95
CA GLN A 275 -2.87 6.76 7.72
C GLN A 275 -3.66 7.84 7.00
N ARG A 276 -3.80 7.73 5.67
CA ARG A 276 -4.57 8.72 4.88
C ARG A 276 -6.01 8.88 5.36
N SER A 277 -6.63 7.80 5.80
CA SER A 277 -8.03 7.78 6.27
C SER A 277 -8.29 8.67 7.49
N PHE A 278 -7.24 9.11 8.19
CA PHE A 278 -7.30 9.96 9.38
C PHE A 278 -7.08 11.46 9.12
N TRP A 279 -6.93 11.88 7.86
CA TRP A 279 -6.89 13.32 7.52
C TRP A 279 -8.19 14.05 7.79
N LYS A 280 -9.33 13.36 7.69
CA LYS A 280 -10.65 13.93 8.03
C LYS A 280 -10.82 13.90 9.56
N GLU A 281 -10.88 15.09 10.16
CA GLU A 281 -11.19 15.31 11.58
C GLU A 281 -12.69 15.45 11.83
#